data_AF-A0AAD2GZ23-F1
#
_entry.id   AF-A0AAD2GZ23-F1
#
_cell.length_a   1.000
_cell.length_b   1.000
_cell.length_c   1.000
_cell.angle_alpha   90.00
_cell.angle_beta   90.00
_cell.angle_gamma   90.00
#
_symmetry.space_group_name_H-M   'P 1'
#
loop_
_entity.id
_entity.type
_entity.pdbx_description
1 polymer ?
#
loop_
_entity_poly.entity_id
_entity_poly.type
_entity_poly.pdbx_seq_one_letter_code
_entity_poly.pdbx_strand_id
1 'polypeptide(L)'
;MSADIQDNQRLSDDEVIAQIPTFLLAGHDTSSVALGWALHALSHHLEIQEKLRQEFLSIHTDTPTMDELNGLAYLDSVLKEAMRLY
;
A
#
# COMPACT_ATOMS: atom_id res chain seq x y z
N MET A 1 0.83 0.59 -28.28
CA MET A 1 -0.58 0.65 -27.87
C MET A 1 -1.22 -0.69 -28.18
N SER A 2 -2.01 -1.27 -27.24
CA SER A 2 -2.63 -2.59 -27.44
C SER A 2 -3.44 -2.63 -28.74
N ALA A 3 -3.30 -3.70 -29.53
CA ALA A 3 -3.94 -3.85 -30.85
C ALA A 3 -5.42 -4.26 -30.75
N ASP A 4 -5.89 -4.64 -29.56
CA ASP A 4 -7.20 -5.24 -29.33
C ASP A 4 -8.28 -4.21 -28.92
N ILE A 5 -7.95 -2.92 -28.89
CA ILE A 5 -8.86 -1.84 -28.45
C ILE A 5 -9.36 -1.08 -29.68
N GLN A 6 -10.69 -0.94 -29.82
CA GLN A 6 -11.31 -0.16 -30.89
C GLN A 6 -10.82 1.30 -30.84
N ASP A 7 -10.56 1.94 -31.99
CA ASP A 7 -9.96 3.28 -32.03
C ASP A 7 -10.79 4.35 -31.29
N ASN A 8 -12.12 4.21 -31.24
CA ASN A 8 -13.00 5.11 -30.48
C ASN A 8 -12.95 4.91 -28.95
N GLN A 9 -12.23 3.89 -28.47
CA GLN A 9 -12.03 3.58 -27.05
C GLN A 9 -10.59 3.85 -26.59
N ARG A 10 -9.70 4.28 -27.50
CA ARG A 10 -8.31 4.59 -27.17
C ARG A 10 -8.22 6.00 -26.61
N LEU A 11 -7.46 6.15 -25.53
CA LEU A 11 -7.09 7.47 -25.02
C LEU A 11 -6.15 8.15 -26.02
N SER A 12 -6.39 9.42 -26.28
CA SER A 12 -5.44 10.30 -26.95
C SER A 12 -4.19 10.53 -26.09
N ASP A 13 -3.09 10.97 -26.71
CA ASP A 13 -1.85 11.27 -25.99
C ASP A 13 -2.07 12.34 -24.90
N ASP A 14 -2.91 13.34 -25.17
CA ASP A 14 -3.28 14.39 -24.19
C ASP A 14 -4.04 13.80 -23.00
N GLU A 15 -4.97 12.87 -23.24
CA GLU A 15 -5.69 12.18 -22.16
C GLU A 15 -4.77 11.28 -21.35
N VAL A 16 -3.82 10.58 -21.98
CA VAL A 16 -2.80 9.78 -21.28
C VAL A 16 -1.93 10.66 -20.39
N ILE A 17 -1.45 11.79 -20.91
CA ILE A 17 -0.65 12.75 -20.15
C ILE A 17 -1.45 13.33 -18.98
N ALA A 18 -2.74 13.63 -19.19
CA ALA A 18 -3.63 14.13 -18.15
C ALA A 18 -3.84 13.12 -17.00
N GLN A 19 -3.68 11.81 -17.23
CA GLN A 19 -3.77 10.80 -16.17
C GLN A 19 -2.51 10.72 -15.29
N ILE A 20 -1.34 11.15 -15.76
CA ILE A 20 -0.08 11.07 -15.00
C ILE A 20 -0.21 11.73 -13.61
N PRO A 21 -0.62 13.00 -13.46
CA PRO A 21 -0.74 13.61 -12.15
C PRO A 21 -1.82 12.94 -11.30
N THR A 22 -2.90 12.44 -11.91
CA THR A 22 -3.96 11.70 -11.22
C THR A 22 -3.40 10.45 -10.54
N PHE A 23 -2.64 9.62 -11.27
CA PHE A 23 -2.04 8.42 -10.70
C PHE A 23 -1.00 8.73 -9.62
N LEU A 24 -0.19 9.78 -9.82
CA LEU A 24 0.82 10.18 -8.84
C LEU A 24 0.18 10.63 -7.53
N LEU A 25 -0.81 11.51 -7.59
CA LEU A 25 -1.51 12.01 -6.39
C LEU A 25 -2.31 10.91 -5.71
N ALA A 26 -3.12 10.16 -6.48
CA ALA A 26 -3.95 9.11 -5.94
C ALA A 26 -3.13 8.01 -5.27
N GLY A 27 -2.00 7.60 -5.87
CA GLY A 27 -1.13 6.57 -5.30
C GLY A 27 -0.30 7.04 -4.11
N HIS A 28 0.17 8.30 -4.14
CA HIS A 28 1.05 8.84 -3.10
C HIS A 28 0.29 9.26 -1.85
N ASP A 29 -0.73 10.12 -2.00
CA ASP A 29 -1.35 10.78 -0.84
C ASP A 29 -2.18 9.78 -0.03
N THR A 30 -2.91 8.88 -0.69
CA THR A 30 -3.72 7.86 -0.01
C THR A 30 -2.84 6.89 0.80
N SER A 31 -1.77 6.38 0.19
CA SER A 31 -0.82 5.47 0.86
C SER A 31 -0.09 6.15 2.01
N SER A 32 0.32 7.42 1.83
CA SER A 32 0.99 8.20 2.87
C SER A 32 0.08 8.45 4.07
N VAL A 33 -1.19 8.79 3.83
CA VAL A 33 -2.19 8.99 4.88
C VAL A 33 -2.51 7.68 5.61
N ALA A 34 -2.70 6.58 4.88
CA ALA A 34 -2.93 5.26 5.47
C ALA A 34 -1.76 4.83 6.37
N LEU A 35 -0.52 5.03 5.92
CA LEU A 35 0.67 4.75 6.73
C LEU A 35 0.74 5.67 7.96
N GLY A 36 0.43 6.95 7.81
CA GLY A 36 0.37 7.90 8.92
C GLY A 36 -0.58 7.46 10.03
N TRP A 37 -1.79 7.02 9.66
CA TRP A 37 -2.78 6.50 10.62
C TRP A 37 -2.38 5.16 11.24
N ALA A 38 -1.78 4.25 10.47
CA ALA A 38 -1.27 3.00 11.01
C ALA A 38 -0.18 3.25 12.07
N LEU A 39 0.77 4.15 11.79
CA LEU A 39 1.82 4.52 12.74
C LEU A 39 1.24 5.24 13.97
N HIS A 40 0.25 6.11 13.77
CA HIS A 40 -0.46 6.77 14.87
C HIS A 40 -1.14 5.75 15.80
N ALA A 41 -1.88 4.80 15.25
CA ALA A 41 -2.50 3.72 16.02
C ALA A 41 -1.45 2.90 16.80
N LEU A 42 -0.37 2.48 16.13
CA LEU A 42 0.70 1.71 16.76
C LEU A 42 1.39 2.46 17.92
N SER A 43 1.52 3.79 17.82
CA SER A 43 2.10 4.60 18.90
C SER A 43 1.24 4.65 20.17
N HIS A 44 -0.07 4.36 20.07
CA HIS A 44 -0.98 4.27 21.22
C HIS A 44 -1.16 2.83 21.73
N HIS A 45 -0.69 1.83 20.98
CA HIS A 45 -0.87 0.40 21.25
C HIS A 45 0.47 -0.35 21.18
N LEU A 46 1.34 -0.11 22.16
CA LEU A 46 2.71 -0.64 22.19
C LEU A 46 2.75 -2.19 22.20
N GLU A 47 1.75 -2.83 22.79
CA GLU A 47 1.58 -4.28 22.80
C GLU A 47 1.34 -4.85 21.39
N ILE A 48 0.58 -4.13 20.56
CA ILE A 48 0.33 -4.48 19.15
C ILE A 48 1.59 -4.24 18.34
N GLN A 49 2.27 -3.11 18.57
CA GLN A 49 3.54 -2.79 17.92
C GLN A 49 4.61 -3.85 18.19
N GLU A 50 4.74 -4.30 19.44
CA GLU A 50 5.71 -5.33 19.81
C GLU A 50 5.36 -6.66 19.13
N LYS A 51 4.08 -7.06 19.16
CA LYS A 51 3.63 -8.29 18.48
C LYS A 51 3.90 -8.25 16.98
N LEU A 52 3.66 -7.11 16.32
CA LEU A 52 3.97 -6.93 14.90
C LEU A 52 5.48 -7.01 14.63
N ARG A 53 6.29 -6.41 15.51
CA ARG A 53 7.76 -6.51 15.42
C ARG A 53 8.24 -7.95 15.53
N GLN A 54 7.65 -8.75 16.40
CA GLN A 54 7.98 -10.18 16.50
C GLN A 54 7.65 -10.95 15.20
N GLU A 55 6.56 -10.59 14.51
CA GLU A 55 6.26 -11.16 13.19
C GLU A 55 7.33 -10.77 12.17
N PHE A 56 7.78 -9.52 12.14
CA PHE A 56 8.85 -9.09 11.24
C PHE A 56 10.19 -9.78 11.52
N LEU A 57 10.53 -10.00 12.79
CA LEU A 57 11.74 -10.71 13.20
C LEU A 57 11.72 -12.19 12.80
N SER A 58 10.58 -12.74 12.38
CA SER A 58 10.52 -14.09 11.80
C SER A 58 11.12 -14.17 10.39
N ILE A 59 11.33 -13.02 9.72
CA ILE A 59 12.04 -12.93 8.46
C ILE A 59 13.54 -12.70 8.74
N HIS A 60 14.38 -13.62 8.26
CA HIS A 60 15.81 -13.65 8.54
C HIS A 60 16.64 -13.00 7.41
N THR A 61 16.12 -11.92 6.83
CA THR A 61 16.77 -11.17 5.74
C THR A 61 16.39 -9.69 5.82
N ASP A 62 17.34 -8.83 5.49
CA ASP A 62 17.11 -7.39 5.36
C ASP A 62 16.46 -7.01 4.01
N THR A 63 16.37 -7.97 3.08
CA THR A 63 15.78 -7.78 1.75
C THR A 63 14.71 -8.83 1.48
N PRO A 64 13.57 -8.78 2.19
CA PRO A 64 12.47 -9.71 1.95
C PRO A 64 11.90 -9.56 0.55
N THR A 65 11.48 -10.69 -0.02
CA THR A 65 10.67 -10.74 -1.23
C THR A 65 9.23 -10.28 -0.96
N MET A 66 8.50 -9.90 -2.01
CA MET A 66 7.09 -9.54 -1.86
C MET A 66 6.24 -10.71 -1.34
N ASP A 67 6.58 -11.95 -1.69
CA ASP A 67 5.87 -13.13 -1.19
C ASP A 67 6.08 -13.34 0.31
N GLU A 68 7.30 -13.11 0.82
CA GLU A 68 7.58 -13.13 2.26
C GLU A 68 6.82 -12.03 3.01
N LEU A 69 6.79 -10.82 2.45
CA LEU A 69 6.01 -9.71 3.03
C LEU A 69 4.51 -9.98 3.03
N ASN A 70 3.99 -10.55 1.94
CA ASN A 70 2.57 -10.95 1.83
C ASN A 70 2.21 -12.10 2.77
N GLY A 71 3.20 -12.87 3.24
CA GLY A 71 3.02 -13.93 4.23
C GLY A 71 2.80 -13.43 5.67
N LEU A 72 3.02 -12.15 5.94
CA LEU A 72 2.87 -11.52 7.26
C LEU A 72 1.39 -11.22 7.55
N ALA A 73 0.66 -12.23 8.02
CA ALA A 73 -0.78 -12.13 8.24
C ALA A 73 -1.17 -11.11 9.32
N TYR A 74 -0.32 -10.89 10.33
CA TYR A 74 -0.58 -9.91 11.38
C TYR A 74 -0.34 -8.48 10.89
N LEU A 75 0.66 -8.24 10.04
CA LEU A 75 0.81 -6.97 9.31
C LEU A 75 -0.46 -6.60 8.55
N ASP A 76 -1.00 -7.52 7.74
CA ASP A 76 -2.23 -7.29 6.98
C ASP A 76 -3.42 -6.96 7.91
N SER A 77 -3.52 -7.65 9.05
CA SER A 77 -4.55 -7.39 10.06
C SER A 77 -4.42 -5.99 10.67
N VAL A 78 -3.19 -5.56 11.01
CA VAL A 78 -2.93 -4.23 11.57
C VAL A 78 -3.26 -3.12 10.57
N LEU A 79 -2.86 -3.28 9.31
CA LEU A 79 -3.16 -2.30 8.26
C LEU A 79 -4.67 -2.18 8.01
N LYS A 80 -5.37 -3.31 7.93
CA LYS A 80 -6.84 -3.33 7.76
C LYS A 80 -7.55 -2.67 8.93
N GLU A 81 -7.11 -2.91 10.15
CA GLU A 81 -7.74 -2.29 11.33
C GLU A 81 -7.47 -0.79 11.40
N ALA A 82 -6.27 -0.33 11.03
CA ALA A 82 -5.98 1.09 10.90
C ALA A 82 -6.92 1.76 9.88
N MET A 83 -7.08 1.19 8.69
CA MET A 83 -8.00 1.71 7.66
C MET A 83 -9.49 1.58 8.02
N ARG A 84 -9.85 0.69 8.96
CA ARG A 84 -11.23 0.57 9.47
C ARG A 84 -11.57 1.70 10.44
N LEU A 85 -10.57 2.19 11.18
CA LEU A 85 -10.74 3.21 12.21
C LEU A 85 -10.65 4.64 11.69
N TYR A 86 -9.82 4.88 10.67
CA TYR A 86 -9.52 6.20 10.12
C TYR A 86 -9.81 6.25 8.61
#